data_AF-A0A9P7NFI5-F1
#
_entry.id   AF-A0A9P7NFI5-F1
#
_cell.length_a   1.000
_cell.length_b   1.000
_cell.length_c   1.000
_cell.angle_alpha   90.00
_cell.angle_beta   90.00
_cell.angle_gamma   90.00
#
_symmetry.space_group_name_H-M   'P 1'
#
loop_
_entity.id
_entity.type
_entity.pdbx_description
1 polymer ?
#
loop_
_entity_poly.entity_id
_entity_poly.type
_entity_poly.pdbx_seq_one_letter_code
_entity_poly.pdbx_strand_id
1 'polypeptide(L)'
;MFVLHDQPGDIDDISQMLDDTAARFRADCEGFTGYTTREKALALNRWIRANGLTGMQNPERNYRNLRNCFIGQALRHEDHESTPLVSSAIFCCLASRLGLNAQCCAFPNHVHTIVSAQSGRTLDDVPFNGSGQPEPMYLDPYGADDEVAASSLENLLAHFGWQTSTDAFLAPAPPLSMVRRTAQNISSTFSRILALQDDAHPELSQLLRGNGALNVEASLYSAAWASLMMTPSNTFEWHDRLVNLLRRSATGWPEDAWLVEKYLWPMHAVSSSPGDAFVRHLIRVLGDPWKNWQLVRDQDDMIPPVFRRENGGNHAIPFKIGQVFRHRRYGWIGVITGWSDHSSQRPAVSASRDVDTDNEALQSTSQNNMVVRSPNQFHFMCFPSTGSEPHVVAADNIELIHDPTCISDDMFPMAGKFFKRFDPKTCSFISNIKEQYPND
;
A
#
# COMPACT_ATOMS: atom_id res chain seq x y z
N MET A 1 -8.63 3.29 -2.32
CA MET A 1 -10.05 3.14 -1.94
C MET A 1 -10.27 2.36 -0.65
N PHE A 2 -9.28 1.61 -0.13
CA PHE A 2 -9.57 0.51 0.79
C PHE A 2 -9.08 0.73 2.22
N VAL A 3 -9.69 -0.04 3.13
CA VAL A 3 -9.11 -0.28 4.44
C VAL A 3 -7.99 -1.29 4.28
N LEU A 4 -6.83 -0.98 4.85
CA LEU A 4 -5.74 -1.93 4.98
C LEU A 4 -5.91 -2.63 6.32
N HIS A 5 -5.79 -3.96 6.30
CA HIS A 5 -5.54 -4.85 7.43
C HIS A 5 -6.52 -4.72 8.63
N ASP A 6 -7.05 -5.85 9.09
CA ASP A 6 -7.78 -5.94 10.38
C ASP A 6 -9.06 -5.08 10.53
N GLN A 7 -9.67 -4.63 9.43
CA GLN A 7 -11.04 -4.11 9.47
C GLN A 7 -11.96 -4.79 8.45
N PRO A 8 -13.23 -5.02 8.81
CA PRO A 8 -14.27 -5.32 7.83
C PRO A 8 -14.49 -4.11 6.93
N GLY A 9 -14.61 -4.34 5.62
CA GLY A 9 -14.67 -3.25 4.66
C GLY A 9 -14.15 -3.61 3.28
N ASP A 10 -15.03 -3.92 2.34
CA ASP A 10 -14.69 -4.05 0.92
C ASP A 10 -15.22 -2.87 0.07
N ILE A 11 -15.26 -3.03 -1.26
CA ILE A 11 -15.82 -2.01 -2.17
C ILE A 11 -17.31 -1.79 -1.88
N ASP A 12 -18.05 -2.86 -1.58
CA ASP A 12 -19.49 -2.83 -1.40
C ASP A 12 -19.83 -2.12 -0.09
N ASP A 13 -19.05 -2.36 0.97
CA ASP A 13 -19.18 -1.62 2.23
C ASP A 13 -18.98 -0.11 2.04
N ILE A 14 -17.95 0.30 1.28
CA ILE A 14 -17.73 1.73 0.96
C ILE A 14 -18.87 2.30 0.13
N SER A 15 -19.37 1.52 -0.84
CA SER A 15 -20.51 1.92 -1.66
C SER A 15 -21.75 2.16 -0.79
N GLN A 16 -22.02 1.25 0.13
CA GLN A 16 -23.15 1.35 1.06
C GLN A 16 -23.02 2.57 1.98
N MET A 17 -21.82 2.86 2.51
CA MET A 17 -21.60 4.08 3.30
C MET A 17 -21.93 5.36 2.52
N LEU A 18 -21.61 5.39 1.22
CA LEU A 18 -21.93 6.50 0.33
C LEU A 18 -23.44 6.55 0.02
N ASP A 19 -24.10 5.39 -0.15
CA ASP A 19 -25.55 5.30 -0.33
C ASP A 19 -26.31 5.81 0.90
N ASP A 20 -25.90 5.38 2.09
CA ASP A 20 -26.46 5.83 3.37
C ASP A 20 -26.25 7.33 3.56
N THR A 21 -25.08 7.85 3.17
CA THR A 21 -24.79 9.29 3.23
C THR A 21 -25.65 10.08 2.25
N ALA A 22 -25.87 9.59 1.03
CA ALA A 22 -26.78 10.22 0.07
C ALA A 22 -28.24 10.17 0.55
N ALA A 23 -28.65 9.09 1.23
CA ALA A 23 -29.97 8.97 1.84
C ALA A 23 -30.17 9.96 2.99
N ARG A 24 -29.16 10.14 3.85
CA ARG A 24 -29.16 11.17 4.91
C ARG A 24 -29.32 12.57 4.33
N PHE A 25 -28.54 12.92 3.31
CA PHE A 25 -28.67 14.21 2.63
C PHE A 25 -30.10 14.45 2.09
N ARG A 26 -30.72 13.43 1.47
CA ARG A 26 -32.10 13.54 0.98
C ARG A 26 -33.11 13.76 2.10
N ALA A 27 -32.88 13.17 3.28
CA ALA A 27 -33.75 13.34 4.43
C ALA A 27 -33.60 14.76 5.04
N ASP A 28 -32.39 15.30 5.05
CA ASP A 28 -32.09 16.62 5.60
C ASP A 28 -32.47 17.78 4.66
N CYS A 29 -32.45 17.55 3.34
CA CYS A 29 -32.70 18.57 2.32
C CYS A 29 -34.17 18.56 1.86
N GLU A 30 -35.02 19.31 2.57
CA GLU A 30 -36.41 19.52 2.16
C GLU A 30 -36.50 20.18 0.77
N GLY A 31 -37.36 19.63 -0.10
CA GLY A 31 -37.57 20.18 -1.44
C GLY A 31 -36.48 19.87 -2.46
N PHE A 32 -35.50 19.01 -2.13
CA PHE A 32 -34.40 18.62 -3.04
C PHE A 32 -34.88 18.21 -4.45
N THR A 33 -36.03 17.56 -4.58
CA THR A 33 -36.58 17.13 -5.88
C THR A 33 -36.91 18.31 -6.80
N GLY A 34 -37.33 19.45 -6.23
CA GLY A 34 -37.74 20.65 -6.98
C GLY A 34 -36.59 21.57 -7.37
N TYR A 35 -35.39 21.34 -6.84
CA TYR A 35 -34.21 22.15 -7.13
C TYR A 35 -33.70 21.93 -8.56
N THR A 36 -33.19 23.00 -9.15
CA THR A 36 -32.42 22.97 -10.40
C THR A 36 -31.12 22.19 -10.21
N THR A 37 -30.46 21.81 -11.31
CA THR A 37 -29.14 21.14 -11.25
C THR A 37 -28.12 21.96 -10.45
N ARG A 38 -28.08 23.28 -10.62
CA ARG A 38 -27.19 24.20 -9.87
C ARG A 38 -27.50 24.19 -8.37
N GLU A 39 -28.77 24.36 -8.01
CA GLU A 39 -29.21 24.40 -6.61
C GLU A 39 -28.94 23.06 -5.90
N LYS A 40 -29.19 21.92 -6.58
CA LYS A 40 -28.87 20.59 -6.04
C LYS A 40 -27.39 20.43 -5.76
N ALA A 41 -26.53 20.86 -6.69
CA ALA A 41 -25.08 20.74 -6.56
C ALA A 41 -24.54 21.62 -5.41
N LEU A 42 -25.02 22.87 -5.31
CA LEU A 42 -24.64 23.78 -4.22
C LEU A 42 -25.16 23.30 -2.86
N ALA A 43 -26.41 22.84 -2.79
CA ALA A 43 -26.98 22.29 -1.55
C ALA A 43 -26.17 21.09 -1.05
N LEU A 44 -25.81 20.17 -1.96
CA LEU A 44 -24.96 19.04 -1.61
C LEU A 44 -23.58 19.48 -1.13
N ASN A 45 -22.91 20.39 -1.86
CA ASN A 45 -21.58 20.87 -1.52
C ASN A 45 -21.53 21.51 -0.13
N ARG A 46 -22.50 22.37 0.17
CA ARG A 46 -22.64 23.00 1.49
C ARG A 46 -22.94 21.98 2.58
N TRP A 47 -23.82 21.02 2.32
CA TRP A 47 -24.19 20.01 3.30
C TRP A 47 -23.03 19.09 3.65
N ILE A 48 -22.26 18.59 2.68
CA ILE A 48 -21.11 17.71 2.97
C ILE A 48 -20.05 18.42 3.81
N ARG A 49 -19.81 19.71 3.54
CA ARG A 49 -18.85 20.53 4.28
C ARG A 49 -19.34 20.86 5.68
N ALA A 50 -20.62 21.24 5.82
CA ALA A 50 -21.24 21.53 7.12
C ALA A 50 -21.29 20.30 8.04
N ASN A 51 -21.40 19.10 7.47
CA ASN A 51 -21.33 17.84 8.21
C ASN A 51 -19.89 17.30 8.38
N GLY A 52 -18.88 18.07 7.99
CA GLY A 52 -17.47 17.71 8.14
C GLY A 52 -17.00 16.57 7.24
N LEU A 53 -17.79 16.12 6.25
CA LEU A 53 -17.49 14.92 5.44
C LEU A 53 -16.36 15.11 4.42
N THR A 54 -15.90 16.35 4.23
CA THR A 54 -14.82 16.71 3.30
C THR A 54 -13.96 17.84 3.86
N GLY A 55 -12.79 18.02 3.25
CA GLY A 55 -11.83 19.03 3.66
C GLY A 55 -10.87 18.56 4.75
N MET A 56 -10.17 19.53 5.35
CA MET A 56 -9.16 19.29 6.36
C MET A 56 -8.99 20.53 7.24
N GLN A 57 -8.93 20.35 8.56
CA GLN A 57 -8.83 21.48 9.50
C GLN A 57 -7.41 22.06 9.54
N ASN A 58 -6.38 21.20 9.52
CA ASN A 58 -4.98 21.60 9.62
C ASN A 58 -4.14 21.10 8.42
N PRO A 59 -4.29 21.69 7.21
CA PRO A 59 -3.61 21.22 6.01
C PRO A 59 -2.09 21.08 6.14
N GLU A 60 -1.42 22.04 6.78
CA GLU A 60 0.04 22.04 6.94
C GLU A 60 0.58 20.78 7.66
N ARG A 61 -0.20 20.29 8.63
CA ARG A 61 0.14 19.08 9.39
C ARG A 61 -0.39 17.83 8.72
N ASN A 62 -1.66 17.85 8.32
CA ASN A 62 -2.41 16.64 8.02
C ASN A 62 -2.47 16.30 6.52
N TYR A 63 -2.06 17.20 5.62
CA TYR A 63 -2.23 16.99 4.17
C TYR A 63 -1.55 15.71 3.67
N ARG A 64 -0.38 15.39 4.22
CA ARG A 64 0.39 14.18 3.87
C ARG A 64 0.14 13.00 4.80
N ASN A 65 -0.87 13.03 5.66
CA ASN A 65 -1.22 11.84 6.43
C ASN A 65 -1.75 10.78 5.47
N LEU A 66 -1.19 9.57 5.56
CA LEU A 66 -1.51 8.47 4.64
C LEU A 66 -3.01 8.18 4.59
N ARG A 67 -3.70 8.26 5.73
CA ARG A 67 -5.16 8.06 5.83
C ARG A 67 -5.96 8.97 4.89
N ASN A 68 -5.50 10.20 4.65
CA ASN A 68 -6.22 11.21 3.88
C ASN A 68 -6.18 10.93 2.35
N CYS A 69 -5.41 9.93 1.93
CA CYS A 69 -5.37 9.42 0.55
C CYS A 69 -6.44 8.37 0.24
N PHE A 70 -7.16 7.86 1.25
CA PHE A 70 -8.11 6.75 1.08
C PHE A 70 -9.54 7.20 1.40
N ILE A 71 -10.45 7.08 0.41
CA ILE A 71 -11.89 7.31 0.60
C ILE A 71 -12.42 6.52 1.80
N GLY A 72 -12.09 5.23 1.91
CA GLY A 72 -12.57 4.40 3.01
C GLY A 72 -12.04 4.77 4.40
N GLN A 73 -10.89 5.42 4.49
CA GLN A 73 -10.38 5.95 5.77
C GLN A 73 -11.09 7.26 6.09
N ALA A 74 -11.19 8.18 5.12
CA ALA A 74 -11.91 9.44 5.28
C ALA A 74 -13.38 9.23 5.66
N LEU A 75 -14.09 8.26 5.09
CA LEU A 75 -15.49 7.99 5.43
C LEU A 75 -15.70 7.36 6.81
N ARG A 76 -14.68 6.72 7.39
CA ARG A 76 -14.78 6.03 8.70
C ARG A 76 -14.18 6.82 9.86
N HIS A 77 -13.27 7.74 9.58
CA HIS A 77 -12.62 8.55 10.59
C HIS A 77 -13.57 9.64 11.11
N GLU A 78 -13.58 9.88 12.42
CA GLU A 78 -14.48 10.85 13.06
C GLU A 78 -14.32 12.27 12.47
N ASP A 79 -13.08 12.70 12.25
CA ASP A 79 -12.79 14.00 11.62
C ASP A 79 -13.01 14.07 10.11
N HIS A 80 -13.23 12.92 9.43
CA HIS A 80 -13.45 12.83 7.99
C HIS A 80 -12.43 13.56 7.08
N GLU A 81 -11.22 13.82 7.59
CA GLU A 81 -10.20 14.55 6.86
C GLU A 81 -9.82 13.86 5.54
N SER A 82 -9.71 14.65 4.48
CA SER A 82 -9.41 14.14 3.15
C SER A 82 -8.61 15.14 2.32
N THR A 83 -7.78 14.62 1.42
CA THR A 83 -7.14 15.47 0.39
C THR A 83 -8.18 16.04 -0.58
N PRO A 84 -7.87 17.13 -1.31
CA PRO A 84 -8.78 17.68 -2.33
C PRO A 84 -9.29 16.64 -3.33
N LEU A 85 -8.42 15.71 -3.71
CA LEU A 85 -8.79 14.60 -4.58
C LEU A 85 -9.86 13.72 -3.96
N VAL A 86 -9.66 13.30 -2.70
CA VAL A 86 -10.59 12.41 -1.99
C VAL A 86 -11.90 13.13 -1.68
N SER A 87 -11.87 14.40 -1.27
CA SER A 87 -13.07 15.22 -1.08
C SER A 87 -13.89 15.34 -2.37
N SER A 88 -13.25 15.65 -3.49
CA SER A 88 -13.89 15.76 -4.80
C SER A 88 -14.44 14.42 -5.30
N ALA A 89 -13.76 13.31 -5.02
CA ALA A 89 -14.25 11.98 -5.35
C ALA A 89 -15.50 11.62 -4.51
N ILE A 90 -15.50 11.91 -3.20
CA ILE A 90 -16.67 11.72 -2.33
C ILE A 90 -17.87 12.52 -2.85
N PHE A 91 -17.68 13.81 -3.17
CA PHE A 91 -18.74 14.62 -3.78
C PHE A 91 -19.28 14.00 -5.06
N CYS A 92 -18.41 13.60 -6.01
CA CYS A 92 -18.85 13.00 -7.27
C CYS A 92 -19.65 11.71 -7.05
N CYS A 93 -19.22 10.87 -6.10
CA CYS A 93 -19.93 9.64 -5.75
C CYS A 93 -21.33 9.91 -5.16
N LEU A 94 -21.47 10.93 -4.31
CA LEU A 94 -22.76 11.32 -3.73
C LEU A 94 -23.65 12.00 -4.78
N ALA A 95 -23.09 12.90 -5.58
CA ALA A 95 -23.79 13.60 -6.65
C ALA A 95 -24.39 12.62 -7.66
N SER A 96 -23.63 11.60 -8.08
CA SER A 96 -24.12 10.55 -8.97
C SER A 96 -25.32 9.77 -8.38
N ARG A 97 -25.26 9.42 -7.09
CA ARG A 97 -26.39 8.77 -6.37
C ARG A 97 -27.63 9.64 -6.30
N LEU A 98 -27.45 10.96 -6.38
CA LEU A 98 -28.51 11.96 -6.36
C LEU A 98 -28.99 12.34 -7.77
N GLY A 99 -28.46 11.72 -8.82
CA GLY A 99 -28.85 11.95 -10.21
C GLY A 99 -28.17 13.16 -10.87
N LEU A 100 -27.10 13.69 -10.26
CA LEU A 100 -26.29 14.75 -10.83
C LEU A 100 -25.15 14.16 -11.67
N ASN A 101 -24.85 14.80 -12.81
CA ASN A 101 -23.69 14.46 -13.60
C ASN A 101 -22.47 15.24 -13.09
N ALA A 102 -21.69 14.62 -12.20
CA ALA A 102 -20.52 15.22 -11.57
C ALA A 102 -19.25 14.40 -11.87
N GLN A 103 -18.15 15.10 -12.14
CA GLN A 103 -16.86 14.51 -12.47
C GLN A 103 -15.72 15.30 -11.82
N CYS A 104 -14.63 14.65 -11.46
CA CYS A 104 -13.44 15.33 -10.94
C CYS A 104 -12.75 16.15 -12.05
N CYS A 105 -12.13 17.25 -11.67
CA CYS A 105 -11.34 18.14 -12.53
C CYS A 105 -9.89 18.17 -12.02
N ALA A 106 -8.95 17.73 -12.85
CA ALA A 106 -7.54 17.54 -12.48
C ALA A 106 -6.74 18.85 -12.56
N PHE A 107 -7.16 19.87 -11.82
CA PHE A 107 -6.48 21.16 -11.78
C PHE A 107 -5.04 21.03 -11.20
N PRO A 108 -4.08 21.90 -11.54
CA PRO A 108 -2.76 21.88 -10.92
C PRO A 108 -2.81 22.11 -9.41
N ASN A 109 -2.11 21.29 -8.64
CA ASN A 109 -2.04 21.34 -7.16
C ASN A 109 -3.37 21.19 -6.41
N HIS A 110 -4.50 21.02 -7.10
CA HIS A 110 -5.83 20.87 -6.49
C HIS A 110 -6.71 19.92 -7.32
N VAL A 111 -7.87 19.55 -6.80
CA VAL A 111 -8.89 18.82 -7.57
C VAL A 111 -10.24 19.46 -7.30
N HIS A 112 -10.85 20.01 -8.33
CA HIS A 112 -12.22 20.54 -8.27
C HIS A 112 -13.21 19.48 -8.73
N THR A 113 -14.50 19.76 -8.59
CA THR A 113 -15.57 18.98 -9.22
C THR A 113 -16.29 19.81 -10.25
N ILE A 114 -16.57 19.20 -11.38
CA ILE A 114 -17.36 19.75 -12.47
C ILE A 114 -18.75 19.14 -12.38
N VAL A 115 -19.80 19.97 -12.42
CA VAL A 115 -21.17 19.51 -12.58
C VAL A 115 -21.70 20.00 -13.92
N SER A 116 -22.25 19.08 -14.71
CA SER A 116 -22.81 19.35 -16.02
C SER A 116 -24.32 19.25 -15.99
N ALA A 117 -24.98 20.11 -16.76
CA ALA A 117 -26.42 20.06 -16.94
C ALA A 117 -26.87 18.76 -17.63
N GLN A 118 -28.14 18.42 -17.47
CA GLN A 118 -28.76 17.33 -18.22
C GLN A 118 -28.82 17.66 -19.72
N SER A 119 -28.79 16.62 -20.58
CA SER A 119 -28.81 16.82 -22.03
C SER A 119 -30.00 17.66 -22.49
N GLY A 120 -29.71 18.76 -23.21
CA GLY A 120 -30.72 19.69 -23.73
C GLY A 120 -31.23 20.73 -22.73
N ARG A 121 -30.65 20.82 -21.52
CA ARG A 121 -31.00 21.83 -20.50
C ARG A 121 -29.76 22.61 -20.03
N THR A 122 -29.97 23.78 -19.44
CA THR A 122 -28.96 24.52 -18.69
C THR A 122 -28.88 24.01 -17.24
N LEU A 123 -27.91 24.51 -16.47
CA LEU A 123 -27.79 24.20 -15.03
C LEU A 123 -29.00 24.68 -14.20
N ASP A 124 -29.72 25.67 -14.71
CA ASP A 124 -30.94 26.22 -14.10
C ASP A 124 -32.21 25.55 -14.66
N ASP A 125 -32.06 24.37 -15.28
CA ASP A 125 -33.10 23.51 -15.86
C ASP A 125 -33.94 24.16 -16.99
N VAL A 126 -33.46 25.23 -17.61
CA VAL A 126 -34.08 25.87 -18.78
C VAL A 126 -33.65 25.15 -20.08
N PRO A 127 -34.49 25.04 -21.12
CA PRO A 127 -34.08 24.45 -22.40
C PRO A 127 -32.85 25.15 -23.01
N PHE A 128 -31.85 24.36 -23.39
CA PHE A 128 -30.63 24.88 -24.01
C PHE A 128 -30.80 24.99 -25.54
N ASN A 129 -30.82 26.23 -26.04
CA ASN A 129 -31.01 26.54 -27.47
C ASN A 129 -29.70 26.74 -28.24
N GLY A 130 -28.54 26.49 -27.63
CA GLY A 130 -27.23 26.71 -28.24
C GLY A 130 -26.73 25.52 -29.06
N SER A 131 -25.81 25.78 -29.99
CA SER A 131 -25.02 24.74 -30.64
C SER A 131 -23.80 24.41 -29.77
N GLY A 132 -23.86 23.34 -28.97
CA GLY A 132 -22.75 22.91 -28.13
C GLY A 132 -23.20 22.16 -26.88
N GLN A 133 -22.30 22.05 -25.91
CA GLN A 133 -22.65 21.62 -24.55
C GLN A 133 -22.98 22.84 -23.69
N PRO A 134 -23.94 22.73 -22.76
CA PRO A 134 -24.18 23.77 -21.76
C PRO A 134 -22.92 24.03 -20.92
N GLU A 135 -22.74 25.27 -20.48
CA GLU A 135 -21.65 25.63 -19.59
C GLU A 135 -21.72 24.83 -18.28
N PRO A 136 -20.62 24.18 -17.85
CA PRO A 136 -20.58 23.49 -16.58
C PRO A 136 -20.37 24.46 -15.41
N MET A 137 -20.66 24.00 -14.20
CA MET A 137 -20.26 24.70 -12.97
C MET A 137 -19.10 23.99 -12.29
N TYR A 138 -18.30 24.74 -11.54
CA TYR A 138 -17.17 24.23 -10.78
C TYR A 138 -17.43 24.40 -9.28
N LEU A 139 -17.07 23.38 -8.51
CA LEU A 139 -17.17 23.38 -7.05
C LEU A 139 -15.85 22.93 -6.44
N ASP A 140 -15.63 23.33 -5.18
CA ASP A 140 -14.50 22.89 -4.38
C ASP A 140 -14.99 22.27 -3.06
N PRO A 141 -15.35 20.98 -3.06
CA PRO A 141 -15.76 20.25 -1.85
C PRO A 141 -14.74 20.32 -0.72
N TYR A 142 -13.46 20.57 -1.02
CA TYR A 142 -12.39 20.66 -0.04
C TYR A 142 -12.30 22.03 0.63
N GLY A 143 -12.50 23.12 -0.10
CA GLY A 143 -12.20 24.48 0.37
C GLY A 143 -13.35 25.49 0.36
N ALA A 144 -14.38 25.35 -0.49
CA ALA A 144 -15.37 26.40 -0.70
C ALA A 144 -16.82 25.88 -0.70
N ASP A 145 -17.72 26.66 -0.11
CA ASP A 145 -19.15 26.37 -0.04
C ASP A 145 -19.90 26.72 -1.33
N ASP A 146 -19.44 27.76 -2.01
CA ASP A 146 -20.07 28.34 -3.18
C ASP A 146 -19.42 27.90 -4.50
N GLU A 147 -20.06 28.27 -5.60
CA GLU A 147 -19.54 28.03 -6.94
C GLU A 147 -18.21 28.74 -7.16
N VAL A 148 -17.25 28.00 -7.72
CA VAL A 148 -15.97 28.54 -8.13
C VAL A 148 -16.11 29.07 -9.54
N ALA A 149 -15.94 30.39 -9.71
CA ALA A 149 -16.05 31.01 -11.03
C ALA A 149 -14.96 30.46 -11.97
N ALA A 150 -15.35 30.09 -13.20
CA ALA A 150 -14.42 29.61 -14.22
C ALA A 150 -13.30 30.62 -14.49
N SER A 151 -13.64 31.92 -14.51
CA SER A 151 -12.68 33.02 -14.67
C SER A 151 -11.64 33.07 -13.55
N SER A 152 -11.99 32.67 -12.32
CA SER A 152 -11.02 32.57 -11.23
C SER A 152 -10.01 31.44 -11.47
N LEU A 153 -10.47 30.30 -12.00
CA LEU A 153 -9.59 29.18 -12.34
C LEU A 153 -8.68 29.51 -13.53
N GLU A 154 -9.21 30.16 -14.56
CA GLU A 154 -8.43 30.64 -15.72
C GLU A 154 -7.35 31.64 -15.31
N ASN A 155 -7.71 32.60 -14.45
CA ASN A 155 -6.75 33.54 -13.89
C ASN A 155 -5.65 32.80 -13.12
N LEU A 156 -5.98 31.79 -12.33
CA LEU A 156 -5.01 31.02 -11.56
C LEU A 156 -4.06 30.22 -12.48
N LEU A 157 -4.57 29.63 -13.57
CA LEU A 157 -3.74 28.99 -14.60
C LEU A 157 -2.78 29.99 -15.26
N ALA A 158 -3.27 31.20 -15.58
CA ALA A 158 -2.44 32.26 -16.13
C ALA A 158 -1.30 32.65 -15.19
N HIS A 159 -1.55 32.68 -13.87
CA HIS A 159 -0.52 32.92 -12.85
C HIS A 159 0.52 31.80 -12.77
N PHE A 160 0.14 30.54 -13.03
CA PHE A 160 1.08 29.43 -13.16
C PHE A 160 1.87 29.42 -14.48
N GLY A 161 1.69 30.45 -15.32
CA GLY A 161 2.36 30.56 -16.62
C GLY A 161 1.74 29.68 -17.70
N TRP A 162 0.53 29.17 -17.47
CA TRP A 162 -0.17 28.30 -18.42
C TRP A 162 -1.12 29.14 -19.25
N GLN A 163 -0.64 29.56 -20.42
CA GLN A 163 -1.36 30.45 -21.34
C GLN A 163 -1.97 29.70 -22.53
N THR A 164 -1.61 28.42 -22.73
CA THR A 164 -2.10 27.58 -23.81
C THR A 164 -2.76 26.31 -23.26
N SER A 165 -3.85 25.88 -23.89
CA SER A 165 -4.59 24.65 -23.52
C SER A 165 -5.21 24.66 -22.12
N THR A 166 -5.68 25.81 -21.63
CA THR A 166 -6.40 25.94 -20.34
C THR A 166 -7.61 25.01 -20.27
N ASP A 167 -8.29 24.81 -21.40
CA ASP A 167 -9.45 23.93 -21.54
C ASP A 167 -9.17 22.50 -21.07
N ALA A 168 -7.95 22.00 -21.26
CA ALA A 168 -7.57 20.66 -20.82
C ALA A 168 -7.57 20.51 -19.29
N PHE A 169 -7.33 21.60 -18.56
CA PHE A 169 -7.31 21.63 -17.10
C PHE A 169 -8.66 21.96 -16.48
N LEU A 170 -9.58 22.49 -17.29
CA LEU A 170 -10.96 22.76 -16.92
C LEU A 170 -11.92 21.65 -17.40
N ALA A 171 -11.42 20.72 -18.22
CA ALA A 171 -12.17 19.56 -18.65
C ALA A 171 -12.30 18.49 -17.54
N PRO A 172 -13.33 17.63 -17.62
CA PRO A 172 -13.43 16.48 -16.75
C PRO A 172 -12.22 15.55 -16.87
N ALA A 173 -11.70 15.14 -15.72
CA ALA A 173 -10.58 14.23 -15.65
C ALA A 173 -11.06 12.77 -15.69
N PRO A 174 -10.40 11.91 -16.48
CA PRO A 174 -10.73 10.49 -16.49
C PRO A 174 -10.40 9.86 -15.10
N PRO A 175 -11.18 8.87 -14.64
CA PRO A 175 -10.93 8.21 -13.35
C PRO A 175 -9.50 7.69 -13.19
N LEU A 176 -8.88 7.18 -14.26
CA LEU A 176 -7.49 6.72 -14.25
C LEU A 176 -6.51 7.83 -13.83
N SER A 177 -6.74 9.08 -14.22
CA SER A 177 -5.91 10.21 -13.78
C SER A 177 -6.01 10.45 -12.28
N MET A 178 -7.19 10.25 -11.68
CA MET A 178 -7.38 10.37 -10.23
C MET A 178 -6.71 9.21 -9.48
N VAL A 179 -6.80 7.98 -10.01
CA VAL A 179 -6.09 6.82 -9.43
C VAL A 179 -4.58 7.05 -9.46
N ARG A 180 -4.02 7.55 -10.57
CA ARG A 180 -2.59 7.88 -10.69
C ARG A 180 -2.15 8.98 -9.73
N ARG A 181 -2.93 10.06 -9.61
CA ARG A 181 -2.65 11.10 -8.60
C ARG A 181 -2.70 10.56 -7.18
N THR A 182 -3.64 9.66 -6.88
CA THR A 182 -3.73 9.02 -5.56
C THR A 182 -2.49 8.17 -5.27
N ALA A 183 -2.05 7.34 -6.22
CA ALA A 183 -0.82 6.56 -6.09
C ALA A 183 0.40 7.46 -5.88
N GLN A 184 0.47 8.58 -6.60
CA GLN A 184 1.53 9.57 -6.41
C GLN A 184 1.49 10.23 -5.02
N ASN A 185 0.31 10.55 -4.48
CA ASN A 185 0.16 11.11 -3.13
C ASN A 185 0.65 10.12 -2.07
N ILE A 186 0.37 8.82 -2.23
CA ILE A 186 0.88 7.76 -1.35
C ILE A 186 2.41 7.69 -1.44
N SER A 187 2.98 7.63 -2.64
CA SER A 187 4.44 7.60 -2.84
C SER A 187 5.12 8.84 -2.26
N SER A 188 4.55 10.03 -2.45
CA SER A 188 5.08 11.27 -1.86
C SER A 188 4.98 11.31 -0.34
N THR A 189 3.96 10.70 0.24
CA THR A 189 3.85 10.50 1.70
C THR A 189 4.97 9.61 2.20
N PHE A 190 5.22 8.48 1.53
CA PHE A 190 6.34 7.59 1.84
C PHE A 190 7.70 8.30 1.75
N SER A 191 7.96 9.04 0.65
CA SER A 191 9.20 9.82 0.53
C SER A 191 9.38 10.84 1.65
N ARG A 192 8.30 11.45 2.16
CA ARG A 192 8.36 12.35 3.32
C ARG A 192 8.69 11.59 4.60
N ILE A 193 8.09 10.42 4.83
CA ILE A 193 8.40 9.60 6.00
C ILE A 193 9.89 9.22 6.00
N LEU A 194 10.41 8.77 4.85
CA LEU A 194 11.83 8.45 4.69
C LEU A 194 12.75 9.66 4.91
N ALA A 195 12.34 10.85 4.45
CA ALA A 195 13.13 12.07 4.62
C ALA A 195 13.18 12.56 6.08
N LEU A 196 12.11 12.33 6.84
CA LEU A 196 12.02 12.72 8.25
C LEU A 196 12.62 11.67 9.20
N GLN A 197 12.69 10.39 8.80
CA GLN A 197 13.20 9.30 9.63
C GLN A 197 12.57 9.30 11.03
N ASP A 198 13.37 9.44 12.09
CA ASP A 198 12.92 9.43 13.48
C ASP A 198 12.11 10.67 13.87
N ASP A 199 12.18 11.76 13.09
CA ASP A 199 11.40 12.99 13.30
C ASP A 199 9.99 12.90 12.68
N ALA A 200 9.66 11.78 12.02
CA ALA A 200 8.35 11.60 11.40
C ALA A 200 7.25 11.48 12.47
N HIS A 201 6.27 12.39 12.43
CA HIS A 201 5.11 12.30 13.30
C HIS A 201 4.32 11.00 13.04
N PRO A 202 3.90 10.24 14.07
CA PRO A 202 3.21 8.96 13.90
C PRO A 202 1.96 9.01 13.00
N GLU A 203 1.22 10.13 13.05
CA GLU A 203 0.03 10.35 12.21
C GLU A 203 0.29 10.27 10.69
N LEU A 204 1.54 10.46 10.25
CA LEU A 204 1.90 10.37 8.82
C LEU A 204 1.68 8.96 8.27
N SER A 205 1.99 7.93 9.07
CA SER A 205 1.90 6.51 8.69
C SER A 205 0.64 5.82 9.22
N GLN A 206 -0.05 6.45 10.18
CA GLN A 206 -1.18 5.87 10.87
C GLN A 206 -2.44 5.82 9.99
N LEU A 207 -3.08 4.65 9.99
CA LEU A 207 -4.46 4.45 9.54
C LEU A 207 -5.35 4.22 10.77
N LEU A 208 -6.65 4.02 10.58
CA LEU A 208 -7.59 3.78 11.69
C LEU A 208 -7.22 2.57 12.56
N ARG A 209 -6.58 1.54 11.98
CA ARG A 209 -6.10 0.34 12.66
C ARG A 209 -4.78 -0.13 12.03
N GLY A 210 -4.17 -1.14 12.66
CA GLY A 210 -2.95 -1.77 12.18
C GLY A 210 -1.69 -0.98 12.53
N ASN A 211 -0.55 -1.61 12.26
CA ASN A 211 0.76 -1.02 12.53
C ASN A 211 1.12 0.00 11.44
N GLY A 212 1.55 1.20 11.84
CA GLY A 212 1.87 2.30 10.92
C GLY A 212 2.94 1.95 9.88
N ALA A 213 4.00 1.23 10.26
CA ALA A 213 5.07 0.85 9.32
C ALA A 213 4.56 -0.13 8.26
N LEU A 214 3.77 -1.14 8.66
CA LEU A 214 3.16 -2.07 7.71
C LEU A 214 2.12 -1.39 6.81
N ASN A 215 1.34 -0.47 7.37
CA ASN A 215 0.35 0.29 6.60
C ASN A 215 1.01 1.09 5.48
N VAL A 216 2.16 1.70 5.76
CA VAL A 216 2.96 2.43 4.77
C VAL A 216 3.47 1.50 3.67
N GLU A 217 4.08 0.37 4.04
CA GLU A 217 4.61 -0.60 3.08
C GLU A 217 3.49 -1.20 2.21
N ALA A 218 2.36 -1.61 2.81
CA ALA A 218 1.20 -2.12 2.09
C ALA A 218 0.57 -1.06 1.16
N SER A 219 0.52 0.20 1.61
CA SER A 219 0.04 1.31 0.79
C SER A 219 0.96 1.56 -0.41
N LEU A 220 2.27 1.55 -0.19
CA LEU A 220 3.26 1.73 -1.24
C LEU A 220 3.20 0.59 -2.26
N TYR A 221 3.08 -0.66 -1.79
CA TYR A 221 2.91 -1.83 -2.64
C TYR A 221 1.64 -1.72 -3.50
N SER A 222 0.52 -1.32 -2.89
CA SER A 222 -0.74 -1.06 -3.61
C SER A 222 -0.61 0.08 -4.63
N ALA A 223 0.10 1.16 -4.28
CA ALA A 223 0.36 2.28 -5.18
C ALA A 223 1.26 1.88 -6.35
N ALA A 224 2.23 1.00 -6.13
CA ALA A 224 3.11 0.44 -7.17
C ALA A 224 2.32 -0.41 -8.17
N TRP A 225 1.44 -1.29 -7.69
CA TRP A 225 0.50 -2.04 -8.53
C TRP A 225 -0.35 -1.13 -9.39
N ALA A 226 -1.04 -0.16 -8.78
CA ALA A 226 -1.89 0.77 -9.51
C ALA A 226 -1.08 1.53 -10.58
N SER A 227 0.09 2.05 -10.18
CA SER A 227 1.00 2.77 -11.06
C SER A 227 1.46 1.93 -12.25
N LEU A 228 1.80 0.65 -12.05
CA LEU A 228 2.20 -0.26 -13.12
C LEU A 228 1.05 -0.55 -14.08
N MET A 229 -0.14 -0.87 -13.54
CA MET A 229 -1.34 -1.22 -14.32
C MET A 229 -1.84 -0.06 -15.20
N MET A 230 -1.53 1.18 -14.83
CA MET A 230 -1.86 2.38 -15.60
C MET A 230 -0.77 2.82 -16.58
N THR A 231 0.42 2.22 -16.53
CA THR A 231 1.50 2.53 -17.47
C THR A 231 1.38 1.61 -18.71
N PRO A 232 1.53 2.13 -19.94
CA PRO A 232 1.52 1.30 -21.14
C PRO A 232 2.64 0.25 -21.14
N SER A 233 2.30 -1.01 -21.44
CA SER A 233 3.13 -2.22 -21.23
C SER A 233 4.36 -2.38 -22.14
N ASN A 234 4.65 -1.39 -22.98
CA ASN A 234 5.74 -1.39 -23.95
C ASN A 234 6.74 -0.23 -23.73
N THR A 235 6.72 0.39 -22.56
CA THR A 235 7.56 1.54 -22.22
C THR A 235 8.69 1.15 -21.28
N PHE A 236 9.80 1.90 -21.28
CA PHE A 236 10.88 1.74 -20.29
C PHE A 236 10.32 1.88 -18.87
N GLU A 237 9.47 2.88 -18.65
CA GLU A 237 8.84 3.16 -17.36
C GLU A 237 8.04 1.97 -16.83
N TRP A 238 7.31 1.26 -17.70
CA TRP A 238 6.58 0.06 -17.29
C TRP A 238 7.52 -1.06 -16.85
N HIS A 239 8.62 -1.28 -17.57
CA HIS A 239 9.59 -2.33 -17.23
C HIS A 239 10.32 -2.03 -15.92
N ASP A 240 10.74 -0.78 -15.70
CA ASP A 240 11.35 -0.35 -14.45
C ASP A 240 10.39 -0.55 -13.26
N ARG A 241 9.13 -0.14 -13.41
CA ARG A 241 8.08 -0.38 -12.40
C ARG A 241 7.84 -1.88 -12.17
N LEU A 242 7.85 -2.70 -13.22
CA LEU A 242 7.67 -4.15 -13.11
C LEU A 242 8.80 -4.80 -12.30
N VAL A 243 10.07 -4.48 -12.61
CA VAL A 243 11.24 -5.01 -11.89
C VAL A 243 11.15 -4.66 -10.41
N ASN A 244 10.84 -3.40 -10.10
CA ASN A 244 10.70 -2.92 -8.73
C ASN A 244 9.53 -3.57 -7.98
N LEU A 245 8.39 -3.76 -8.66
CA LEU A 245 7.22 -4.44 -8.08
C LEU A 245 7.51 -5.91 -7.78
N LEU A 246 8.09 -6.66 -8.73
CA LEU A 246 8.36 -8.09 -8.54
C LEU A 246 9.43 -8.36 -7.50
N ARG A 247 10.41 -7.47 -7.37
CA ARG A 247 11.39 -7.53 -6.27
C ARG A 247 10.70 -7.38 -4.91
N ARG A 248 9.78 -6.41 -4.79
CA ARG A 248 9.00 -6.17 -3.54
C ARG A 248 8.02 -7.30 -3.24
N SER A 249 7.35 -7.84 -4.25
CA SER A 249 6.41 -8.95 -4.06
C SER A 249 7.13 -10.20 -3.54
N ALA A 250 8.29 -10.53 -4.10
CA ALA A 250 9.03 -11.72 -3.69
C ALA A 250 9.46 -11.73 -2.21
N THR A 251 9.71 -10.55 -1.62
CA THR A 251 10.14 -10.45 -0.21
C THR A 251 8.99 -10.17 0.76
N GLY A 252 8.02 -9.33 0.36
CA GLY A 252 6.96 -8.86 1.25
C GLY A 252 5.63 -9.57 1.10
N TRP A 253 5.26 -9.93 -0.13
CA TRP A 253 3.94 -10.46 -0.50
C TRP A 253 4.03 -11.61 -1.52
N PRO A 254 4.74 -12.71 -1.20
CA PRO A 254 4.84 -13.87 -2.10
C PRO A 254 3.46 -14.48 -2.40
N GLU A 255 2.48 -14.33 -1.50
CA GLU A 255 1.10 -14.76 -1.67
C GLU A 255 0.41 -14.16 -2.91
N ASP A 256 0.91 -13.04 -3.44
CA ASP A 256 0.37 -12.36 -4.62
C ASP A 256 0.97 -12.88 -5.94
N ALA A 257 1.78 -13.95 -5.92
CA ALA A 257 2.37 -14.54 -7.14
C ALA A 257 1.31 -14.90 -8.20
N TRP A 258 0.13 -15.35 -7.78
CA TRP A 258 -0.96 -15.66 -8.69
C TRP A 258 -1.55 -14.41 -9.38
N LEU A 259 -1.53 -13.24 -8.73
CA LEU A 259 -1.94 -11.96 -9.34
C LEU A 259 -0.96 -11.57 -10.45
N VAL A 260 0.33 -11.75 -10.20
CA VAL A 260 1.40 -11.52 -11.18
C VAL A 260 1.17 -12.36 -12.44
N GLU A 261 0.90 -13.65 -12.28
CA GLU A 261 0.58 -14.55 -13.41
C GLU A 261 -0.69 -14.19 -14.13
N LYS A 262 -1.73 -13.83 -13.40
CA LYS A 262 -3.04 -13.56 -13.98
C LYS A 262 -3.06 -12.24 -14.76
N TYR A 263 -2.36 -11.22 -14.27
CA TYR A 263 -2.51 -9.85 -14.77
C TYR A 263 -1.25 -9.31 -15.47
N LEU A 264 -0.05 -9.55 -14.94
CA LEU A 264 1.18 -8.96 -15.48
C LEU A 264 1.79 -9.82 -16.59
N TRP A 265 1.77 -11.14 -16.43
CA TRP A 265 2.33 -12.05 -17.42
C TRP A 265 1.68 -11.89 -18.81
N PRO A 266 0.34 -11.83 -18.96
CA PRO A 266 -0.28 -11.61 -20.27
C PRO A 266 0.10 -10.27 -20.90
N MET A 267 0.19 -9.19 -20.10
CA MET A 267 0.59 -7.87 -20.59
C MET A 267 2.03 -7.87 -21.12
N HIS A 268 2.93 -8.53 -20.41
CA HIS A 268 4.32 -8.71 -20.84
C HIS A 268 4.41 -9.56 -22.11
N ALA A 269 3.68 -10.69 -22.17
CA ALA A 269 3.72 -11.62 -23.29
C ALA A 269 3.24 -10.97 -24.60
N VAL A 270 2.19 -10.15 -24.53
CA VAL A 270 1.70 -9.38 -25.69
C VAL A 270 2.72 -8.34 -26.14
N SER A 271 3.44 -7.72 -25.20
CA SER A 271 4.43 -6.68 -25.49
C SER A 271 5.78 -7.26 -25.95
N SER A 272 6.07 -8.50 -25.59
CA SER A 272 7.34 -9.19 -25.84
C SER A 272 7.23 -10.10 -27.07
N SER A 273 7.25 -9.52 -28.27
CA SER A 273 7.44 -10.32 -29.47
C SER A 273 8.86 -10.91 -29.50
N PRO A 274 9.08 -12.18 -29.93
CA PRO A 274 10.39 -12.83 -29.93
C PRO A 274 11.52 -12.10 -30.69
N GLY A 275 11.20 -11.04 -31.44
CA GLY A 275 12.15 -10.18 -32.14
C GLY A 275 12.50 -8.87 -31.44
N ASP A 276 11.87 -8.50 -30.33
CA ASP A 276 11.97 -7.12 -29.82
C ASP A 276 13.35 -6.81 -29.20
N ALA A 277 14.15 -6.05 -29.95
CA ALA A 277 15.46 -5.60 -29.52
C ALA A 277 15.39 -4.65 -28.31
N PHE A 278 14.26 -3.95 -28.14
CA PHE A 278 14.03 -3.04 -27.03
C PHE A 278 13.92 -3.82 -25.72
N VAL A 279 13.03 -4.82 -25.64
CA VAL A 279 12.88 -5.67 -24.44
C VAL A 279 14.20 -6.36 -24.07
N ARG A 280 14.95 -6.88 -25.05
CA ARG A 280 16.28 -7.47 -24.79
C ARG A 280 17.29 -6.46 -24.24
N HIS A 281 17.25 -5.21 -24.70
CA HIS A 281 18.09 -4.15 -24.14
C HIS A 281 17.69 -3.83 -22.69
N LEU A 282 16.39 -3.72 -22.42
CA LEU A 282 15.87 -3.47 -21.07
C LEU A 282 16.27 -4.57 -20.08
N ILE A 283 16.13 -5.84 -20.46
CA ILE A 283 16.55 -6.98 -19.60
C ILE A 283 18.04 -6.90 -19.26
N ARG A 284 18.89 -6.42 -20.19
CA ARG A 284 20.33 -6.24 -19.91
C ARG A 284 20.60 -5.08 -18.96
N VAL A 285 19.81 -3.99 -19.03
CA VAL A 285 20.03 -2.78 -18.24
C VAL A 285 19.41 -2.87 -16.84
N LEU A 286 18.18 -3.39 -16.75
CA LEU A 286 17.38 -3.42 -15.51
C LEU A 286 17.36 -4.80 -14.84
N GLY A 287 17.86 -5.83 -15.54
CA GLY A 287 17.73 -7.23 -15.13
C GLY A 287 16.44 -7.86 -15.64
N ASP A 288 16.36 -9.18 -15.50
CA ASP A 288 15.15 -9.94 -15.83
C ASP A 288 14.13 -9.85 -14.66
N PRO A 289 12.99 -9.16 -14.83
CA PRO A 289 11.99 -9.00 -13.78
C PRO A 289 11.48 -10.36 -13.26
N TRP A 290 11.38 -11.35 -14.14
CA TRP A 290 10.73 -12.62 -13.87
C TRP A 290 11.55 -13.55 -12.98
N LYS A 291 12.85 -13.30 -12.80
CA LYS A 291 13.67 -14.04 -11.84
C LYS A 291 13.14 -13.96 -10.41
N ASN A 292 12.62 -12.80 -10.00
CA ASN A 292 12.05 -12.63 -8.66
C ASN A 292 10.76 -13.43 -8.49
N TRP A 293 9.92 -13.49 -9.53
CA TRP A 293 8.71 -14.31 -9.53
C TRP A 293 9.04 -15.81 -9.58
N GLN A 294 10.02 -16.21 -10.40
CA GLN A 294 10.51 -17.60 -10.45
C GLN A 294 11.03 -18.06 -9.09
N LEU A 295 11.76 -17.21 -8.36
CA LEU A 295 12.22 -17.53 -7.01
C LEU A 295 11.05 -17.88 -6.07
N VAL A 296 9.93 -17.16 -6.16
CA VAL A 296 8.73 -17.46 -5.35
C VAL A 296 8.14 -18.81 -5.74
N ARG A 297 8.06 -19.11 -7.05
CA ARG A 297 7.55 -20.42 -7.53
C ARG A 297 8.45 -21.59 -7.18
N ASP A 298 9.75 -21.41 -7.34
CA ASP A 298 10.74 -22.39 -6.90
C ASP A 298 10.61 -22.66 -5.39
N GLN A 299 10.29 -21.64 -4.58
CA GLN A 299 10.03 -21.81 -3.15
C GLN A 299 8.71 -22.53 -2.84
N ASP A 300 7.63 -22.23 -3.56
CA ASP A 300 6.33 -22.90 -3.42
C ASP A 300 6.41 -24.39 -3.77
N ASP A 301 7.19 -24.75 -4.79
CA ASP A 301 7.35 -26.14 -5.25
C ASP A 301 8.28 -26.96 -4.34
N MET A 302 9.05 -26.30 -3.48
CA MET A 302 9.98 -26.97 -2.57
C MET A 302 9.24 -27.55 -1.36
N ILE A 303 9.27 -28.88 -1.24
CA ILE A 303 8.77 -29.58 -0.05
C ILE A 303 9.66 -29.19 1.15
N PRO A 304 9.11 -28.54 2.18
CA PRO A 304 9.92 -28.11 3.30
C PRO A 304 10.51 -29.29 4.08
N PRO A 305 11.79 -29.23 4.49
CA PRO A 305 12.38 -30.30 5.30
C PRO A 305 11.72 -30.38 6.67
N VAL A 306 11.49 -31.61 7.14
CA VAL A 306 10.87 -31.87 8.46
C VAL A 306 11.96 -32.00 9.53
N PHE A 307 11.97 -31.09 10.49
CA PHE A 307 12.85 -31.08 11.64
C PHE A 307 12.14 -31.65 12.87
N ARG A 308 12.59 -32.83 13.32
CA ARG A 308 12.08 -33.48 14.54
C ARG A 308 13.07 -33.30 15.67
N ARG A 309 12.56 -32.98 16.86
CA ARG A 309 13.38 -32.90 18.09
C ARG A 309 14.07 -34.21 18.45
N GLU A 310 13.53 -35.34 17.96
CA GLU A 310 14.04 -36.70 18.21
C GLU A 310 15.18 -37.11 17.26
N ASN A 311 15.40 -36.40 16.15
CA ASN A 311 16.40 -36.76 15.14
C ASN A 311 17.79 -36.13 15.40
N GLY A 312 17.91 -35.22 16.37
CA GLY A 312 19.18 -34.62 16.78
C GLY A 312 19.87 -35.47 17.84
N GLY A 313 21.01 -36.08 17.51
CA GLY A 313 21.75 -36.94 18.43
C GLY A 313 22.05 -36.29 19.79
N ASN A 314 21.69 -36.98 20.87
CA ASN A 314 22.04 -36.74 22.29
C ASN A 314 21.87 -35.33 22.91
N HIS A 315 21.50 -34.29 22.16
CA HIS A 315 21.43 -32.92 22.66
C HIS A 315 20.04 -32.34 22.45
N ALA A 316 19.37 -32.02 23.56
CA ALA A 316 18.07 -31.38 23.55
C ALA A 316 18.18 -29.97 22.94
N ILE A 317 17.40 -29.69 21.89
CA ILE A 317 17.31 -28.37 21.28
C ILE A 317 16.81 -27.37 22.33
N PRO A 318 17.56 -26.29 22.63
CA PRO A 318 17.37 -25.48 23.84
C PRO A 318 16.11 -24.60 23.81
N PHE A 319 15.63 -24.22 22.63
CA PHE A 319 14.49 -23.30 22.47
C PHE A 319 13.44 -23.87 21.53
N LYS A 320 12.20 -23.38 21.66
CA LYS A 320 11.02 -23.77 20.88
C LYS A 320 10.57 -22.64 19.96
N ILE A 321 9.91 -23.02 18.88
CA ILE A 321 9.26 -22.07 17.97
C ILE A 321 8.15 -21.32 18.69
N GLY A 322 8.07 -20.03 18.42
CA GLY A 322 7.14 -19.10 19.04
C GLY A 322 7.62 -18.51 20.36
N GLN A 323 8.73 -18.98 20.94
CA GLN A 323 9.29 -18.33 22.12
C GLN A 323 9.84 -16.95 21.77
N VAL A 324 9.51 -15.97 22.62
CA VAL A 324 9.99 -14.61 22.50
C VAL A 324 11.29 -14.45 23.29
N PHE A 325 12.24 -13.72 22.73
CA PHE A 325 13.55 -13.52 23.34
C PHE A 325 14.05 -12.10 23.16
N ARG A 326 15.03 -11.74 23.98
CA ARG A 326 15.89 -10.56 23.84
C ARG A 326 17.25 -11.00 23.35
N HIS A 327 17.78 -10.34 22.32
CA HIS A 327 19.13 -10.63 21.86
C HIS A 327 20.16 -10.10 22.86
N ARG A 328 20.98 -10.98 23.47
CA ARG A 328 21.90 -10.60 24.57
C ARG A 328 22.83 -9.44 24.26
N ARG A 329 23.38 -9.38 23.04
CA ARG A 329 24.33 -8.33 22.63
C ARG A 329 23.69 -7.01 22.22
N TYR A 330 22.53 -7.06 21.58
CA TYR A 330 21.95 -5.94 20.85
C TYR A 330 20.63 -5.45 21.45
N GLY A 331 20.06 -6.19 22.40
CA GLY A 331 18.87 -5.80 23.16
C GLY A 331 17.55 -5.84 22.39
N TRP A 332 17.54 -6.11 21.08
CA TRP A 332 16.30 -6.20 20.30
C TRP A 332 15.48 -7.42 20.70
N ILE A 333 14.16 -7.30 20.57
CA ILE A 333 13.19 -8.34 20.92
C ILE A 333 12.79 -9.09 19.65
N GLY A 334 12.82 -10.42 19.71
CA GLY A 334 12.58 -11.30 18.56
C GLY A 334 11.71 -12.49 18.93
N VAL A 335 11.14 -13.15 17.93
CA VAL A 335 10.44 -14.42 18.08
C VAL A 335 11.10 -15.48 17.21
N ILE A 336 11.25 -16.69 17.75
CA ILE A 336 11.84 -17.83 17.05
C ILE A 336 10.82 -18.43 16.08
N THR A 337 11.17 -18.53 14.80
CA THR A 337 10.36 -19.15 13.73
C THR A 337 10.90 -20.50 13.26
N GLY A 338 12.14 -20.84 13.58
CA GLY A 338 12.70 -22.15 13.26
C GLY A 338 14.09 -22.37 13.84
N TRP A 339 14.64 -23.56 13.64
CA TRP A 339 15.98 -23.93 14.11
C TRP A 339 16.63 -24.94 13.17
N SER A 340 17.96 -24.89 13.07
CA SER A 340 18.76 -25.87 12.33
C SER A 340 20.05 -26.23 13.08
N ASP A 341 20.50 -27.48 12.88
CA ASP A 341 21.84 -27.93 13.27
C ASP A 341 22.77 -27.78 12.06
N HIS A 342 23.95 -27.17 12.24
CA HIS A 342 24.96 -27.02 11.18
C HIS A 342 25.40 -28.35 10.55
N SER A 343 25.14 -29.48 11.22
CA SER A 343 25.42 -30.81 10.69
C SER A 343 24.55 -31.21 9.48
N SER A 344 23.39 -30.54 9.30
CA SER A 344 22.42 -30.82 8.24
C SER A 344 22.10 -29.57 7.42
N GLN A 345 22.87 -29.39 6.33
CA GLN A 345 22.62 -28.49 5.19
C GLN A 345 22.63 -26.98 5.46
N ARG A 346 23.19 -26.23 4.50
CA ARG A 346 23.12 -24.77 4.45
C ARG A 346 21.64 -24.36 4.59
N PRO A 347 21.29 -23.45 5.51
CA PRO A 347 19.94 -22.92 5.53
C PRO A 347 19.72 -22.13 4.24
N ALA A 348 18.58 -22.38 3.59
CA ALA A 348 18.08 -21.57 2.48
C ALA A 348 17.58 -20.23 3.03
N VAL A 349 18.45 -19.45 3.70
CA VAL A 349 18.17 -18.05 3.95
C VAL A 349 18.61 -17.31 2.71
N SER A 350 17.63 -16.74 2.01
CA SER A 350 17.79 -15.85 0.86
C SER A 350 18.76 -14.73 1.19
N ALA A 351 20.03 -14.92 0.80
CA ALA A 351 20.96 -13.82 0.61
C ALA A 351 20.53 -13.08 -0.66
N SER A 352 19.54 -12.20 -0.56
CA SER A 352 19.46 -11.03 -1.42
C SER A 352 20.57 -10.06 -0.97
N ARG A 353 21.81 -10.41 -1.25
CA ARG A 353 22.92 -9.46 -1.27
C ARG A 353 23.29 -9.25 -2.71
N ASP A 354 23.19 -8.01 -3.14
CA ASP A 354 23.68 -7.52 -4.42
C ASP A 354 25.07 -8.11 -4.69
N VAL A 355 25.16 -8.88 -5.76
CA VAL A 355 26.44 -9.38 -6.29
C VAL A 355 26.97 -8.26 -7.18
N ASP A 356 27.65 -7.30 -6.57
CA ASP A 356 28.63 -6.44 -7.23
C ASP A 356 29.91 -6.46 -6.40
N THR A 357 30.72 -7.51 -6.57
CA THR A 357 32.18 -7.40 -6.49
C THR A 357 32.84 -8.64 -7.10
N ASP A 358 33.48 -8.42 -8.25
CA ASP A 358 34.67 -9.07 -8.81
C ASP A 358 35.07 -10.44 -8.26
N ASN A 359 34.77 -11.47 -9.06
CA ASN A 359 35.32 -12.81 -8.89
C ASN A 359 36.58 -12.94 -9.75
N GLU A 360 37.69 -12.36 -9.29
CA GLU A 360 39.01 -12.81 -9.73
C GLU A 360 39.29 -14.20 -9.15
N ALA A 361 39.72 -15.08 -10.04
CA ALA A 361 40.07 -16.46 -9.75
C ALA A 361 41.19 -16.56 -8.70
N LEU A 362 40.93 -17.24 -7.59
CA LEU A 362 41.98 -17.89 -6.81
C LEU A 362 41.64 -19.35 -6.58
N GLN A 363 42.29 -20.17 -7.41
CA GLN A 363 42.46 -21.59 -7.26
C GLN A 363 43.19 -21.90 -5.94
N SER A 364 42.66 -22.91 -5.24
CA SER A 364 43.38 -23.88 -4.41
C SER A 364 44.70 -23.45 -3.75
N THR A 365 44.68 -23.30 -2.42
CA THR A 365 45.82 -23.73 -1.62
C THR A 365 45.32 -24.41 -0.35
N SER A 366 45.48 -25.72 -0.33
CA SER A 366 45.34 -26.58 0.83
C SER A 366 46.26 -26.10 1.95
N GLN A 367 45.69 -25.57 3.03
CA GLN A 367 46.39 -25.47 4.31
C GLN A 367 45.49 -26.06 5.41
N ASN A 368 45.94 -27.21 5.90
CA ASN A 368 45.54 -27.82 7.15
C ASN A 368 45.63 -26.79 8.28
N ASN A 369 44.48 -26.25 8.68
CA ASN A 369 44.29 -25.77 10.04
C ASN A 369 43.10 -26.53 10.62
N MET A 370 43.40 -27.49 11.50
CA MET A 370 42.41 -28.11 12.38
C MET A 370 41.84 -27.02 13.30
N VAL A 371 40.81 -26.34 12.83
CA VAL A 371 39.89 -25.64 13.73
C VAL A 371 39.17 -26.73 14.50
N VAL A 372 39.48 -26.85 15.78
CA VAL A 372 38.71 -27.65 16.74
C VAL A 372 37.27 -27.18 16.64
N ARG A 373 36.43 -27.96 15.96
CA ARG A 373 35.00 -27.70 15.80
C ARG A 373 34.34 -27.91 17.15
N SER A 374 33.74 -26.86 17.72
CA SER A 374 32.85 -27.02 18.86
C SER A 374 31.67 -27.90 18.43
N PRO A 375 31.41 -29.04 19.11
CA PRO A 375 30.25 -29.85 18.80
C PRO A 375 28.98 -29.10 19.22
N ASN A 376 27.95 -29.12 18.37
CA ASN A 376 26.55 -28.74 18.69
C ASN A 376 26.25 -27.24 18.77
N GLN A 377 26.37 -26.51 17.65
CA GLN A 377 25.92 -25.11 17.59
C GLN A 377 24.60 -24.97 16.81
N PHE A 378 23.48 -25.00 17.53
CA PHE A 378 22.16 -24.70 16.96
C PHE A 378 22.07 -23.22 16.57
N HIS A 379 21.46 -22.98 15.41
CA HIS A 379 21.12 -21.66 14.93
C HIS A 379 19.60 -21.55 14.83
N PHE A 380 19.07 -20.41 15.24
CA PHE A 380 17.64 -20.13 15.29
C PHE A 380 17.31 -19.07 14.25
N MET A 381 16.29 -19.35 13.45
CA MET A 381 15.69 -18.37 12.56
C MET A 381 14.66 -17.59 13.38
N CYS A 382 14.74 -16.27 13.29
CA CYS A 382 13.93 -15.35 14.09
C CYS A 382 13.52 -14.15 13.24
N PHE A 383 12.47 -13.43 13.62
CA PHE A 383 12.24 -12.06 13.11
C PHE A 383 12.05 -11.07 14.27
N PRO A 384 12.45 -9.80 14.08
CA PRO A 384 12.40 -8.79 15.14
C PRO A 384 10.98 -8.27 15.39
N SER A 385 10.77 -7.66 16.56
CA SER A 385 9.47 -7.07 16.95
C SER A 385 9.01 -5.93 16.06
N THR A 386 9.92 -5.28 15.34
CA THR A 386 9.65 -4.08 14.52
C THR A 386 9.73 -4.31 13.01
N GLY A 387 10.07 -5.52 12.54
CA GLY A 387 10.35 -5.75 11.12
C GLY A 387 10.22 -7.19 10.66
N SER A 388 10.34 -7.40 9.36
CA SER A 388 10.12 -8.68 8.68
C SER A 388 11.41 -9.42 8.29
N GLU A 389 12.58 -8.81 8.46
CA GLU A 389 13.83 -9.44 8.02
C GLU A 389 14.18 -10.64 8.90
N PRO A 390 14.31 -11.84 8.31
CA PRO A 390 14.70 -13.03 9.06
C PRO A 390 16.16 -12.90 9.49
N HIS A 391 16.38 -13.04 10.79
CA HIS A 391 17.68 -13.07 11.43
C HIS A 391 18.04 -14.51 11.82
N VAL A 392 19.31 -14.85 11.68
CA VAL A 392 19.85 -16.12 12.18
C VAL A 392 20.66 -15.84 13.44
N VAL A 393 20.23 -16.41 14.57
CA VAL A 393 20.79 -16.14 15.90
C VAL A 393 21.33 -17.43 16.50
N ALA A 394 22.57 -17.40 16.98
CA ALA A 394 23.15 -18.52 17.72
C ALA A 394 22.50 -18.68 19.11
N ALA A 395 22.40 -19.91 19.60
CA ALA A 395 21.78 -20.22 20.89
C ALA A 395 22.29 -19.34 22.06
N ASP A 396 23.59 -19.08 22.11
CA ASP A 396 24.23 -18.30 23.19
C ASP A 396 23.82 -16.83 23.23
N ASN A 397 23.20 -16.31 22.17
CA ASN A 397 22.74 -14.92 22.09
C ASN A 397 21.24 -14.77 22.43
N ILE A 398 20.56 -15.86 22.76
CA ILE A 398 19.12 -15.86 23.06
C ILE A 398 18.90 -15.80 24.58
N GLU A 399 18.11 -14.83 25.01
CA GLU A 399 17.60 -14.71 26.38
C GLU A 399 16.08 -14.68 26.35
N LEU A 400 15.43 -15.72 26.90
CA LEU A 400 13.97 -15.82 26.84
C LEU A 400 13.29 -14.72 27.66
N ILE A 401 12.23 -14.16 27.08
CA ILE A 401 11.33 -13.26 27.79
C ILE A 401 10.19 -14.09 28.36
N HIS A 402 9.98 -13.99 29.67
CA HIS A 402 8.90 -14.70 30.38
C HIS A 402 7.80 -13.78 30.86
N ASP A 403 8.04 -12.47 30.87
CA ASP A 403 7.09 -11.46 31.30
C ASP A 403 6.29 -10.95 30.09
N PRO A 404 4.99 -11.25 30.00
CA PRO A 404 4.15 -10.82 28.89
C PRO A 404 3.97 -9.30 28.84
N THR A 405 4.18 -8.57 29.94
CA THR A 405 4.07 -7.09 29.94
C THR A 405 5.17 -6.41 29.12
N CYS A 406 6.26 -7.13 28.82
CA CYS A 406 7.31 -6.66 27.92
C CYS A 406 6.89 -6.70 26.44
N ILE A 407 5.77 -7.34 26.10
CA ILE A 407 5.28 -7.54 24.74
C ILE A 407 4.02 -6.70 24.54
N SER A 408 4.11 -5.65 23.71
CA SER A 408 2.94 -4.84 23.35
C SER A 408 2.24 -5.41 22.11
N ASP A 409 0.96 -5.06 21.94
CA ASP A 409 0.15 -5.52 20.80
C ASP A 409 0.68 -5.03 19.45
N ASP A 410 1.43 -3.92 19.43
CA ASP A 410 2.05 -3.38 18.22
C ASP A 410 3.35 -4.11 17.82
N MET A 411 3.89 -4.97 18.70
CA MET A 411 5.07 -5.78 18.39
C MET A 411 4.70 -7.00 17.55
N PHE A 412 5.60 -7.36 16.64
CA PHE A 412 5.45 -8.53 15.76
C PHE A 412 4.19 -8.48 14.87
N PRO A 413 3.97 -7.39 14.11
CA PRO A 413 2.76 -7.28 13.31
C PRO A 413 2.71 -8.31 12.16
N MET A 414 3.84 -8.94 11.83
CA MET A 414 3.93 -10.05 10.86
C MET A 414 3.76 -11.45 11.48
N ALA A 415 3.54 -11.56 12.80
CA ALA A 415 3.44 -12.85 13.49
C ALA A 415 2.33 -13.75 12.94
N GLY A 416 1.24 -13.18 12.43
CA GLY A 416 0.15 -13.93 11.81
C GLY A 416 0.56 -14.80 10.63
N LYS A 417 1.69 -14.50 9.96
CA LYS A 417 2.24 -15.36 8.88
C LYS A 417 2.74 -16.71 9.40
N PHE A 418 3.16 -16.78 10.66
CA PHE A 418 3.84 -17.95 11.24
C PHE A 418 3.07 -18.59 12.40
N PHE A 419 2.25 -17.80 13.09
CA PHE A 419 1.67 -18.15 14.39
C PHE A 419 0.17 -17.90 14.42
N LYS A 420 -0.55 -18.69 15.24
CA LYS A 420 -2.01 -18.57 15.38
C LYS A 420 -2.44 -17.44 16.31
N ARG A 421 -1.73 -17.28 17.43
CA ARG A 421 -1.97 -16.26 18.47
C ARG A 421 -0.81 -16.21 19.45
N PHE A 422 -0.72 -15.13 20.21
CA PHE A 422 0.14 -15.03 21.39
C PHE A 422 -0.55 -15.67 22.61
N ASP A 423 0.20 -16.42 23.43
CA ASP A 423 -0.26 -16.94 24.72
C ASP A 423 0.46 -16.17 25.86
N PRO A 424 -0.25 -15.26 26.57
CA PRO A 424 0.34 -14.51 27.68
C PRO A 424 0.79 -15.39 28.85
N LYS A 425 0.23 -16.60 29.03
CA LYS A 425 0.59 -17.47 30.16
C LYS A 425 1.98 -18.06 30.02
N THR A 426 2.39 -18.35 28.78
CA THR A 426 3.68 -18.93 28.46
C THR A 426 4.65 -17.92 27.84
N CYS A 427 4.19 -16.69 27.61
CA CYS A 427 4.92 -15.62 26.92
C CYS A 427 5.48 -16.09 25.56
N SER A 428 4.66 -16.81 24.79
CA SER A 428 5.06 -17.40 23.51
C SER A 428 3.93 -17.38 22.50
N PHE A 429 4.28 -17.29 21.23
CA PHE A 429 3.36 -17.49 20.11
C PHE A 429 3.09 -18.97 19.87
N ILE A 430 1.84 -19.31 19.54
CA ILE A 430 1.45 -20.68 19.21
C ILE A 430 1.78 -20.96 17.74
N SER A 431 2.72 -21.87 17.51
CA SER A 431 3.20 -22.29 16.18
C SER A 431 2.08 -22.77 15.26
N ASN A 432 2.04 -22.24 14.03
CA ASN A 432 1.27 -22.81 12.93
C ASN A 432 2.16 -23.66 11.98
N ILE A 433 3.47 -23.71 12.21
CA ILE A 433 4.47 -24.31 11.31
C ILE A 433 4.64 -25.81 11.60
N LYS A 434 3.53 -26.56 11.54
CA LYS A 434 3.52 -27.99 11.92
C LYS A 434 4.12 -28.91 10.84
N GLU A 435 4.20 -28.44 9.61
CA GLU A 435 4.77 -29.21 8.49
C GLU A 435 6.30 -29.35 8.62
N GLN A 436 7.00 -28.25 8.91
CA GLN A 436 8.46 -28.26 9.13
C GLN A 436 8.83 -28.67 10.55
N TYR A 437 8.06 -28.26 11.56
CA TYR A 437 8.40 -28.47 12.97
C TYR A 437 7.21 -29.06 13.74
N PRO A 438 6.88 -30.34 13.52
CA PRO A 438 5.68 -30.95 14.10
C PRO A 438 5.70 -31.02 15.64
N ASN A 439 6.90 -31.02 16.25
CA ASN A 439 7.10 -31.20 17.68
C ASN A 439 7.13 -29.88 18.48
N ASP A 440 7.01 -28.73 17.79
CA ASP A 440 6.91 -27.37 18.36
C ASP A 440 5.56 -26.77 18.03
#